data_AF-A0A9P7YQW1-F1
#
_entry.id   AF-A0A9P7YQW1-F1
#
_cell.length_a   1.000
_cell.length_b   1.000
_cell.length_c   1.000
_cell.angle_alpha   90.00
_cell.angle_beta   90.00
_cell.angle_gamma   90.00
#
_symmetry.space_group_name_H-M   'P 1'
#
loop_
_entity.id
_entity.type
_entity.pdbx_description
1 polymer ?
#
loop_
_entity_poly.entity_id
_entity_poly.type
_entity_poly.pdbx_seq_one_letter_code
_entity_poly.pdbx_strand_id
1 'polypeptide(L)'
;IYCASPKCPLLLGVKIAQFNQTIACSDRQTKTGGTMCKAIAHLGRVCQVGRGLEELLKVPKKSGWPRCTKCNSMVERAEGCNHTAEVCICKAECRYTCSAKWQNCSCDNAAEHHRLAAEMHDRVNDLHEAVLANDKREVQEAALEEQDKK
;
A
#
# COMPACT_ATOMS: atom_id res chain seq x y z
N ILE A 1 4.91 2.28 15.98
CA ILE A 1 6.04 3.15 16.39
C ILE A 1 6.56 2.58 17.71
N TYR A 2 7.79 2.13 17.73
CA TYR A 2 8.44 1.67 18.96
C TYR A 2 9.05 2.84 19.72
N CYS A 3 9.32 2.64 21.01
CA CYS A 3 10.08 3.59 21.81
C CYS A 3 11.47 3.81 21.21
N ALA A 4 11.90 5.07 21.08
CA ALA A 4 13.22 5.41 20.56
C ALA A 4 14.38 5.01 21.50
N SER A 5 14.08 4.62 22.75
CA SER A 5 15.10 4.12 23.67
C SER A 5 15.51 2.70 23.29
N PRO A 6 16.78 2.40 23.01
CA PRO A 6 17.23 1.09 22.55
C PRO A 6 17.00 -0.04 23.56
N LYS A 7 16.79 0.30 24.84
CA LYS A 7 16.52 -0.65 25.92
C LYS A 7 15.02 -0.87 26.17
N CYS A 8 14.14 -0.23 25.41
CA CYS A 8 12.69 -0.29 25.59
C CYS A 8 12.01 -0.88 24.34
N PRO A 9 11.53 -2.14 24.39
CA PRO A 9 10.86 -2.76 23.25
C PRO A 9 9.39 -2.33 23.11
N LEU A 10 8.91 -1.38 23.92
CA LEU A 10 7.50 -1.02 24.00
C LEU A 10 6.99 -0.42 22.67
N LEU A 11 5.89 -1.00 22.17
CA LEU A 11 5.14 -0.47 21.03
C LEU A 11 4.25 0.68 21.51
N LEU A 12 4.55 1.91 21.07
CA LEU A 12 3.83 3.12 21.44
C LEU A 12 2.56 3.36 20.59
N GLY A 13 2.29 2.51 19.61
CA GLY A 13 1.06 2.53 18.80
C GLY A 13 1.28 2.28 17.30
N VAL A 14 0.22 1.85 16.61
CA VAL A 14 0.19 1.55 15.16
C VAL A 14 -0.37 2.68 14.30
N LYS A 15 -1.02 3.69 14.90
CA LYS A 15 -1.56 4.83 14.15
C LYS A 15 -0.42 5.73 13.67
N ILE A 16 -0.55 6.20 12.43
CA ILE A 16 0.33 7.20 11.82
C ILE A 16 0.24 8.46 12.69
N ALA A 17 1.24 8.71 13.53
CA ALA A 17 1.32 9.93 14.32
C ALA A 17 1.29 11.12 13.36
N GLN A 18 0.47 12.14 13.67
CA GLN A 18 0.35 13.32 12.83
C GLN A 18 1.69 14.08 12.77
N PHE A 19 1.84 14.91 11.75
CA PHE A 19 3.04 15.73 11.55
C PHE A 19 3.34 16.54 12.82
N ASN A 20 4.60 16.55 13.27
CA ASN A 20 5.07 17.26 14.46
C ASN A 20 4.54 16.76 15.83
N GLN A 21 3.96 15.56 15.90
CA GLN A 21 3.57 14.97 17.19
C GLN A 21 4.71 14.25 17.88
N THR A 22 4.64 14.24 19.21
CA THR A 22 5.55 13.48 20.09
C THR A 22 4.75 12.42 20.83
N ILE A 23 5.26 11.20 20.90
CA ILE A 23 4.63 10.12 21.68
C ILE A 23 5.48 9.85 22.91
N ALA A 24 4.88 9.99 24.08
CA ALA A 24 5.53 9.68 25.35
C ALA A 24 5.47 8.17 25.64
N CYS A 25 6.59 7.60 26.06
CA CYS A 25 6.67 6.26 26.61
C CYS A 25 6.26 6.28 28.08
N SER A 26 5.29 5.46 28.47
CA SER A 26 4.83 5.33 29.85
C SER A 26 5.89 4.71 30.78
N ASP A 27 6.73 3.81 30.27
CA ASP A 27 7.74 3.07 31.03
C ASP A 27 9.00 3.91 31.32
N ARG A 28 9.52 4.63 30.31
CA ARG A 28 10.81 5.34 30.42
C ARG A 28 10.75 6.85 30.34
N GLN A 29 9.56 7.44 30.29
CA GLN A 29 9.34 8.88 30.02
C GLN A 29 10.02 9.41 28.74
N THR A 30 10.52 8.51 27.89
CA THR A 30 11.19 8.87 26.64
C THR A 30 10.14 9.41 25.68
N LYS A 31 10.38 10.61 25.14
CA LYS A 31 9.54 11.19 24.10
C LYS A 31 10.11 10.79 22.75
N THR A 32 9.34 10.04 21.97
CA THR A 32 9.69 9.64 20.60
C THR A 32 9.05 10.62 19.62
N GLY A 33 9.84 11.19 18.72
CA GLY A 33 9.37 12.01 17.63
C GLY A 33 8.48 11.20 16.69
N GLY A 34 7.41 11.81 16.20
CA GLY A 34 6.44 11.20 15.29
C GLY A 34 7.03 10.75 13.96
N THR A 35 6.14 10.50 13.01
CA THR A 35 6.31 9.72 11.76
C THR A 35 7.49 10.09 10.84
N MET A 36 8.17 11.22 11.05
CA MET A 36 9.28 11.66 10.21
C MET A 36 10.59 10.92 10.47
N CYS A 37 11.00 10.75 11.72
CA CYS A 37 12.31 10.14 12.05
C CYS A 37 12.23 8.98 13.03
N LYS A 38 11.12 8.83 13.77
CA LYS A 38 10.95 7.81 14.82
C LYS A 38 12.08 7.81 15.87
N ALA A 39 12.85 8.89 15.96
CA ALA A 39 13.97 9.06 16.87
C ALA A 39 13.52 9.75 18.16
N ILE A 40 14.44 9.94 19.10
CA ILE A 40 14.18 10.73 20.32
C ILE A 40 13.72 12.14 19.89
N ALA A 41 12.67 12.63 20.54
CA ALA A 41 12.06 13.90 20.22
C ALA A 41 13.05 15.05 20.41
N HIS A 42 13.18 15.88 19.37
CA HIS A 42 14.06 17.03 19.34
C HIS A 42 13.27 18.29 18.96
N LEU A 43 12.46 18.79 19.90
CA LEU A 43 11.65 20.01 19.71
C LEU A 43 12.54 21.19 19.29
N GLY A 44 12.21 21.83 18.16
CA GLY A 44 12.89 23.03 17.68
C GLY A 44 14.31 22.82 17.11
N ARG A 45 14.83 21.59 17.07
CA ARG A 45 16.12 21.27 16.43
C ARG A 45 15.92 20.63 15.07
N VAL A 46 16.81 20.92 14.13
CA VAL A 46 16.84 20.29 12.81
C VAL A 46 17.04 18.79 12.97
N CYS A 47 16.13 18.01 12.38
CA CYS A 47 16.22 16.55 12.37
C CYS A 47 17.43 16.11 11.55
N GLN A 48 18.45 15.55 12.20
CA GLN A 48 19.64 15.07 11.48
C GLN A 48 19.35 13.81 10.65
N VAL A 49 18.40 12.99 11.10
CA VAL A 49 17.90 11.79 10.38
C VAL A 49 17.11 12.19 9.12
N GLY A 50 16.43 13.34 9.16
CA GLY A 50 15.65 13.87 8.04
C GLY A 50 16.49 14.17 6.80
N ARG A 51 17.76 14.56 6.97
CA ARG A 51 18.64 14.93 5.84
C ARG A 51 18.91 13.79 4.86
N GLY A 52 19.11 12.57 5.36
CA GLY A 52 19.28 11.39 4.51
C GLY A 52 17.97 10.99 3.84
N LEU A 53 16.84 11.16 4.53
CA LEU A 53 15.52 10.95 3.96
C LEU A 53 15.20 11.97 2.86
N GLU A 54 15.57 13.24 3.00
CA GLU A 54 15.40 14.27 1.96
C GLU A 54 16.13 13.89 0.65
N GLU A 55 17.35 13.39 0.74
CA GLU A 55 18.11 12.91 -0.44
C GLU A 55 17.46 11.65 -1.04
N LEU A 56 17.05 10.69 -0.20
CA LEU A 56 16.29 9.53 -0.66
C LEU A 56 14.95 9.92 -1.29
N LEU A 57 14.29 10.99 -0.84
CA LEU A 57 13.03 11.49 -1.41
C LEU A 57 13.24 12.22 -2.76
N LYS A 58 14.48 12.60 -3.11
CA LYS A 58 14.81 13.11 -4.45
C LYS A 58 14.99 12.00 -5.47
N VAL A 59 15.36 10.79 -5.04
CA VAL A 59 15.53 9.62 -5.93
C VAL A 59 14.22 9.22 -6.65
N PRO A 60 13.05 9.17 -5.99
CA PRO A 60 11.75 8.88 -6.60
C PRO A 60 11.40 9.78 -7.78
N LYS A 61 11.70 11.09 -7.68
CA LYS A 61 11.46 12.06 -8.76
C LYS A 61 12.21 11.72 -10.05
N LYS A 62 13.35 11.03 -9.93
CA LYS A 62 14.21 10.64 -11.07
C LYS A 62 13.97 9.21 -11.54
N SER A 63 13.53 8.32 -10.66
CA SER A 63 13.37 6.88 -10.92
C SER A 63 11.93 6.47 -11.24
N GLY A 64 10.95 7.38 -11.12
CA GLY A 64 9.55 7.10 -11.44
C GLY A 64 8.79 6.35 -10.33
N TRP A 65 9.29 6.39 -9.09
CA TRP A 65 8.62 5.78 -7.95
C TRP A 65 7.69 6.81 -7.28
N PRO A 66 6.39 6.54 -7.10
CA PRO A 66 5.47 7.44 -6.43
C PRO A 66 5.55 7.30 -4.91
N ARG A 67 5.05 8.35 -4.23
CA ARG A 67 4.81 8.33 -2.80
C ARG A 67 3.31 8.25 -2.54
N CYS A 68 2.92 7.42 -1.58
CA CYS A 68 1.54 7.39 -1.15
C CYS A 68 1.13 8.74 -0.55
N THR A 69 0.02 9.32 -1.03
CA THR A 69 -0.51 10.60 -0.53
C THR A 69 -1.08 10.52 0.89
N LYS A 70 -1.38 9.31 1.39
CA LYS A 70 -1.91 9.08 2.74
C LYS A 70 -0.83 8.89 3.80
N CYS A 71 0.20 8.10 3.51
CA CYS A 71 1.22 7.72 4.49
C CYS A 71 2.65 8.17 4.13
N ASN A 72 2.84 8.85 2.99
CA ASN A 72 4.12 9.32 2.48
C ASN A 72 5.19 8.24 2.24
N SER A 73 4.84 6.96 2.34
CA SER A 73 5.75 5.84 2.05
C SER A 73 6.00 5.71 0.55
N MET A 74 7.16 5.18 0.17
CA MET A 74 7.45 4.82 -1.21
C MET A 74 6.66 3.58 -1.60
N VAL A 75 6.21 3.52 -2.85
CA VAL A 75 5.39 2.43 -3.35
C VAL A 75 6.01 1.89 -4.63
N GLU A 76 6.12 0.57 -4.74
CA GLU A 76 6.59 -0.13 -5.95
C GLU A 76 5.44 -0.32 -6.95
N ARG A 77 5.74 -0.43 -8.25
CA ARG A 77 4.71 -0.77 -9.24
C ARG A 77 4.61 -2.29 -9.32
N ALA A 78 3.47 -2.85 -8.93
CA ALA A 78 3.12 -4.20 -9.34
C ALA A 78 2.87 -4.18 -10.86
N GLU A 79 3.45 -5.12 -11.59
CA GLU A 79 3.38 -5.15 -13.05
C GLU A 79 1.92 -5.22 -13.55
N GLY A 80 1.60 -4.53 -14.65
CA GLY A 80 0.30 -4.63 -15.32
C GLY A 80 -0.80 -3.67 -14.86
N CYS A 81 -0.65 -2.95 -13.73
CA CYS A 81 -1.68 -1.99 -13.29
C CYS A 81 -1.10 -0.72 -12.65
N ASN A 82 -1.69 0.44 -12.97
CA ASN A 82 -1.33 1.72 -12.36
C ASN A 82 -2.07 1.97 -11.03
N HIS A 83 -2.80 1.00 -10.47
CA HIS A 83 -3.49 1.14 -9.18
C HIS A 83 -2.51 0.76 -8.06
N THR A 84 -2.29 1.65 -7.09
CA THR A 84 -1.35 1.41 -5.98
C THR A 84 -2.01 0.96 -4.68
N ALA A 85 -3.33 0.72 -4.72
CA ALA A 85 -4.15 0.33 -3.58
C ALA A 85 -3.58 -0.84 -2.78
N GLU A 86 -2.98 -1.81 -3.48
CA GLU A 86 -2.48 -3.05 -2.87
C GLU A 86 -1.02 -2.96 -2.38
N VAL A 87 -0.20 -2.13 -3.04
CA VAL A 87 1.24 -2.07 -2.74
C VAL A 87 1.54 -1.20 -1.51
N CYS A 88 0.62 -0.31 -1.11
CA CYS A 88 0.78 0.43 0.15
C CYS A 88 0.30 -0.37 1.36
N ILE A 89 1.14 -0.50 2.40
CA ILE A 89 0.76 -0.98 3.73
C ILE A 89 -0.44 -0.23 4.36
N CYS A 90 -0.72 0.97 3.86
CA CYS A 90 -1.79 1.85 4.30
C CYS A 90 -3.14 1.63 3.57
N LYS A 91 -3.15 0.75 2.56
CA LYS A 91 -4.28 0.40 1.69
C LYS A 91 -4.97 1.62 1.06
N ALA A 92 -4.19 2.64 0.70
CA ALA A 92 -4.72 3.83 0.07
C ALA A 92 -4.77 3.64 -1.44
N GLU A 93 -5.94 3.80 -2.04
CA GLU A 93 -6.11 3.73 -3.49
C GLU A 93 -5.63 5.02 -4.14
N CYS A 94 -4.45 4.97 -4.74
CA CYS A 94 -3.94 6.05 -5.56
C CYS A 94 -3.42 5.52 -6.91
N ARG A 95 -3.21 6.42 -7.86
CA ARG A 95 -2.63 6.08 -9.15
C ARG A 95 -1.11 6.15 -9.08
N TYR A 96 -0.41 5.16 -9.62
CA TYR A 96 1.05 5.06 -9.56
C TYR A 96 1.73 6.23 -10.29
N THR A 97 1.17 6.69 -11.41
CA THR A 97 1.77 7.76 -12.23
C THR A 97 1.65 9.14 -11.59
N CYS A 98 0.48 9.49 -11.03
CA CYS A 98 0.19 10.84 -10.51
C CYS A 98 0.04 10.91 -8.99
N SER A 99 0.05 9.79 -8.26
CA SER A 99 -0.24 9.69 -6.83
C SER A 99 -1.61 10.25 -6.38
N ALA A 100 -2.44 10.73 -7.31
CA ALA A 100 -3.79 11.20 -7.04
C ALA A 100 -4.70 10.03 -6.62
N LYS A 101 -5.82 10.35 -5.96
CA LYS A 101 -6.83 9.37 -5.59
C LYS A 101 -7.28 8.59 -6.82
N TRP A 102 -7.47 7.29 -6.64
CA TRP A 102 -7.97 6.40 -7.69
C TRP A 102 -9.26 6.97 -8.29
N GLN A 103 -9.41 6.86 -9.62
CA GLN A 103 -10.51 7.44 -10.42
C GLN A 103 -10.67 8.97 -10.44
N ASN A 104 -9.89 9.74 -9.66
CA ASN A 104 -10.03 11.20 -9.56
C ASN A 104 -8.76 11.97 -9.99
N CYS A 105 -8.11 11.53 -11.07
CA CYS A 105 -6.92 12.18 -11.65
C CYS A 105 -7.23 12.67 -13.07
N SER A 106 -6.88 13.92 -13.38
CA SER A 106 -7.03 14.56 -14.69
C SER A 106 -5.79 14.43 -15.58
N CYS A 107 -4.91 13.46 -15.32
CA CYS A 107 -3.75 13.20 -16.17
C CYS A 107 -4.20 12.71 -17.56
N ASP A 108 -3.51 13.14 -18.61
CA ASP A 108 -3.93 13.02 -20.02
C ASP A 108 -4.29 11.59 -20.47
N ASN A 109 -3.80 10.55 -19.79
CA ASN A 109 -4.06 9.14 -20.12
C ASN A 109 -5.05 8.44 -19.16
N ALA A 110 -5.71 9.19 -18.26
CA ALA A 110 -6.54 8.61 -17.20
C ALA A 110 -7.72 7.79 -17.72
N ALA A 111 -8.40 8.31 -18.75
CA ALA A 111 -9.58 7.69 -19.35
C ALA A 111 -9.23 6.38 -20.07
N GLU A 112 -8.16 6.38 -20.86
CA GLU A 112 -7.66 5.20 -21.56
C GLU A 112 -7.26 4.09 -20.56
N HIS A 113 -6.51 4.46 -19.52
CA HIS A 113 -6.12 3.50 -18.49
C HIS A 113 -7.30 2.93 -17.70
N HIS A 114 -8.35 3.72 -17.43
CA HIS A 114 -9.56 3.20 -16.78
C HIS A 114 -10.30 2.21 -17.69
N ARG A 115 -10.40 2.52 -18.98
CA ARG A 115 -11.03 1.64 -19.96
C ARG A 115 -10.31 0.30 -20.07
N LEU A 116 -8.98 0.32 -20.26
CA LEU A 116 -8.17 -0.89 -20.34
C LEU A 116 -8.24 -1.74 -19.06
N ALA A 117 -8.28 -1.10 -17.89
CA ALA A 117 -8.42 -1.80 -16.60
C ALA A 117 -9.80 -2.47 -16.46
N ALA A 118 -10.87 -1.82 -16.91
CA ALA A 118 -12.21 -2.40 -16.92
C ALA A 118 -12.28 -3.60 -17.89
N GLU A 119 -11.79 -3.45 -19.12
CA GLU A 119 -11.74 -4.52 -20.12
C GLU A 119 -10.93 -5.73 -19.62
N MET A 120 -9.81 -5.49 -18.90
CA MET A 120 -9.01 -6.57 -18.32
C MET A 120 -9.75 -7.26 -17.16
N HIS A 121 -10.48 -6.51 -16.33
CA HIS A 121 -11.28 -7.06 -15.23
C HIS A 121 -12.42 -7.94 -15.76
N ASP A 122 -13.14 -7.48 -16.78
CA ASP A 122 -14.21 -8.23 -17.42
C ASP A 122 -13.69 -9.55 -18.00
N ARG A 123 -12.55 -9.53 -18.70
CA ARG A 123 -11.92 -10.76 -19.23
C ARG A 123 -11.53 -11.76 -18.15
N VAL A 124 -11.01 -11.28 -17.00
CA VAL A 124 -10.66 -12.16 -15.88
C VAL A 124 -11.91 -12.79 -15.27
N ASN A 125 -12.99 -12.02 -15.14
CA ASN A 125 -14.27 -12.52 -14.64
C ASN A 125 -14.87 -13.57 -15.58
N ASP A 126 -14.85 -13.33 -16.90
CA ASP A 126 -15.33 -14.29 -17.89
C ASP A 126 -14.56 -15.63 -17.81
N LEU A 127 -13.24 -15.56 -17.67
CA LEU A 127 -12.40 -16.75 -17.48
C LEU A 127 -12.71 -17.45 -16.16
N HIS A 128 -12.92 -16.70 -15.08
CA HIS A 128 -13.29 -17.27 -13.78
C HIS A 128 -14.61 -18.04 -13.85
N GLU A 129 -15.65 -17.45 -14.44
CA GLU A 129 -16.95 -18.10 -14.60
C GLU A 129 -16.86 -19.35 -15.49
N ALA A 130 -16.04 -19.31 -16.54
CA ALA A 130 -15.80 -20.47 -17.40
C ALA A 130 -15.12 -21.63 -16.65
N VAL A 131 -14.14 -21.34 -15.79
CA VAL A 131 -13.49 -22.34 -14.93
C VAL A 131 -14.51 -22.95 -13.96
N LEU A 132 -15.31 -22.11 -13.29
CA LEU A 132 -16.36 -22.58 -12.38
C LEU A 132 -17.41 -23.46 -13.08
N ALA A 133 -17.74 -23.15 -14.34
CA ALA A 133 -18.67 -23.96 -15.13
C ALA A 133 -18.08 -25.32 -15.49
N ASN A 134 -16.79 -25.40 -15.82
CA ASN A 134 -16.10 -26.66 -16.09
C ASN A 134 -16.00 -27.52 -14.83
N ASP A 135 -15.58 -26.96 -13.69
CA ASP A 135 -15.49 -27.69 -12.42
C ASP A 135 -16.85 -28.30 -12.04
N LYS A 136 -17.94 -27.53 -12.22
CA LYS A 136 -19.31 -28.03 -11.98
C LYS A 136 -19.67 -29.20 -12.90
N ARG A 137 -19.30 -29.12 -14.18
CA ARG A 137 -19.56 -30.21 -15.15
C ARG A 137 -18.79 -31.47 -14.78
N GLU A 138 -17.51 -31.35 -14.42
CA GLU A 138 -16.69 -32.50 -14.03
C GLU A 138 -17.25 -33.19 -12.78
N VAL A 139 -17.69 -32.41 -11.78
CA VAL A 139 -18.35 -32.95 -10.59
C VAL A 139 -19.66 -33.64 -10.93
N GLN A 140 -20.46 -33.08 -11.85
CA GLN A 140 -21.71 -33.70 -12.30
C GLN A 140 -21.46 -35.00 -13.08
N GLU A 141 -20.50 -35.00 -14.00
CA GLU A 141 -20.10 -36.19 -14.77
C GLU A 141 -19.61 -37.31 -13.84
N ALA A 142 -18.72 -36.99 -12.89
CA ALA A 142 -18.26 -37.95 -11.89
C ALA A 142 -19.38 -38.48 -10.99
N ALA A 143 -20.35 -37.63 -10.61
CA ALA A 143 -21.51 -38.05 -9.82
C ALA A 143 -22.45 -38.99 -10.61
N LEU A 144 -22.59 -38.78 -11.92
CA LEU A 144 -23.36 -39.66 -12.81
C LEU A 144 -22.65 -41.00 -13.01
N GLU A 145 -21.34 -41.00 -13.26
CA GLU A 145 -20.54 -42.23 -13.39
C GLU A 145 -20.58 -43.10 -12.12
N GLU A 146 -20.63 -42.48 -10.94
CA GLU A 146 -20.73 -43.20 -9.66
C GLU A 146 -22.15 -43.75 -9.41
N GLN A 147 -23.18 -43.15 -9.99
CA GLN A 147 -24.54 -43.69 -9.98
C GLN A 147 -24.69 -44.90 -10.91
N ASP A 148 -24.06 -44.88 -12.09
CA ASP A 148 -24.10 -45.98 -13.06
C ASP A 148 -23.32 -47.22 -12.60
N LYS A 149 -22.43 -47.09 -11.60
CA LYS A 149 -21.68 -48.21 -11.00
C LYS A 149 -22.43 -48.95 -9.87
N LYS A 150 -23.60 -48.47 -9.45
CA LYS A 150 -24.45 -49.09 -8.40
C LYS A 150 -25.56 -49.94 -8.99
#